data_AF-A0A7V4A951-F1
#
_entry.id   AF-A0A7V4A951-F1
#
_cell.length_a   1.000
_cell.length_b   1.000
_cell.length_c   1.000
_cell.angle_alpha   90.00
_cell.angle_beta   90.00
_cell.angle_gamma   90.00
#
_symmetry.space_group_name_H-M   'P 1'
#
loop_
_entity.id
_entity.type
_entity.pdbx_description
1 polymer ?
#
loop_
_entity_poly.entity_id
_entity_poly.type
_entity_poly.pdbx_seq_one_letter_code
_entity_poly.pdbx_strand_id
1 'polypeptide(L)'
;MTVEVVKGSIYIIFIVKDKDERVRGVLPIKVSDFFKNEVKVKEEIKNFLGKYEEVPKVLKFFPHSQRIQKIVNSAFGEFQKIEEKQKV
;
A
#
# COMPACT_ATOMS: atom_id res chain seq x y z
N MET A 1 8.66 2.79 9.27
CA MET A 1 7.96 3.41 8.12
C MET A 1 6.44 3.37 8.28
N THR A 2 5.72 4.40 7.83
CA THR A 2 4.24 4.49 7.81
C THR A 2 3.74 4.63 6.38
N VAL A 3 2.62 3.99 6.04
CA VAL A 3 1.92 4.17 4.77
C VAL A 3 0.54 4.76 5.00
N GLU A 4 0.29 5.92 4.40
CA GLU A 4 -1.02 6.57 4.39
C GLU A 4 -1.70 6.30 3.05
N VAL A 5 -2.95 5.86 3.09
CA VAL A 5 -3.78 5.56 1.92
C VAL A 5 -4.91 6.58 1.88
N VAL A 6 -4.83 7.50 0.92
CA VAL A 6 -5.76 8.62 0.77
C VAL A 6 -6.63 8.41 -0.47
N LYS A 7 -7.94 8.21 -0.28
CA LYS A 7 -8.91 8.09 -1.37
C LYS A 7 -9.48 9.45 -1.74
N GLY A 8 -9.05 9.97 -2.89
CA GLY A 8 -9.67 11.10 -3.58
C GLY A 8 -10.84 10.68 -4.47
N SER A 9 -11.32 11.64 -5.27
CA SER A 9 -12.37 11.41 -6.27
C SER A 9 -11.86 10.62 -7.49
N ILE A 10 -10.63 10.87 -7.91
CA ILE A 10 -10.04 10.28 -9.13
C ILE A 10 -8.98 9.23 -8.80
N TYR A 11 -8.20 9.43 -7.73
CA TYR A 11 -7.07 8.58 -7.35
C TYR A 11 -7.18 8.10 -5.90
N ILE A 12 -6.64 6.91 -5.65
CA ILE A 12 -6.23 6.44 -4.34
C ILE A 12 -4.72 6.59 -4.28
N ILE A 13 -4.23 7.36 -3.31
CA ILE A 13 -2.83 7.75 -3.19
C ILE A 13 -2.23 7.03 -1.99
N PHE A 14 -1.13 6.32 -2.20
CA PHE A 14 -0.33 5.71 -1.15
C PHE A 14 0.87 6.61 -0.88
N ILE A 15 1.08 7.03 0.36
CA ILE A 15 2.16 7.91 0.77
C ILE A 15 3.02 7.17 1.79
N VAL A 16 4.30 6.99 1.48
CA VAL A 16 5.27 6.36 2.38
C VAL A 16 5.99 7.46 3.15
N LYS A 17 5.96 7.38 4.48
CA LYS A 17 6.68 8.29 5.39
C LYS A 17 7.70 7.52 6.23
N ASP A 18 8.87 8.11 6.45
CA ASP A 18 9.86 7.58 7.40
C ASP A 18 9.49 7.93 8.86
N LYS A 19 10.41 7.67 9.80
CA LYS A 19 10.20 7.89 11.23
C LYS A 19 10.12 9.38 11.60
N ASP A 20 10.66 10.26 10.75
CA ASP A 20 10.66 11.71 10.92
C ASP A 20 9.50 12.37 10.15
N GLU A 21 8.48 11.58 9.78
CA GLU A 21 7.31 11.95 8.97
C GLU A 21 7.63 12.51 7.56
N ARG A 22 8.87 12.34 7.08
CA ARG A 22 9.25 12.80 5.74
C ARG A 22 8.72 11.85 4.68
N VAL A 23 8.18 12.41 3.60
CA VAL A 23 7.68 11.63 2.48
C VAL A 23 8.87 11.01 1.72
N ARG A 24 8.88 9.69 1.62
CA ARG A 24 9.89 8.91 0.87
C ARG A 24 9.40 8.48 -0.50
N GLY A 25 8.08 8.41 -0.69
CA GLY A 25 7.50 8.20 -2.01
C GLY A 25 5.98 8.18 -2.02
N VAL A 26 5.43 8.26 -3.23
CA VAL A 26 4.00 8.36 -3.49
C VAL A 26 3.63 7.42 -4.65
N LEU A 27 2.55 6.66 -4.49
CA LEU A 27 1.95 5.85 -5.54
C LEU A 27 0.48 6.27 -5.75
N PRO A 28 0.17 6.97 -6.85
CA PRO A 28 -1.20 7.24 -7.24
C PRO A 28 -1.77 6.10 -8.10
N ILE A 29 -2.92 5.56 -7.72
CA ILE A 29 -3.68 4.56 -8.51
C ILE A 29 -5.06 5.14 -8.83
N LYS A 30 -5.51 5.08 -10.09
CA LYS A 30 -6.84 5.55 -10.46
C LYS A 30 -7.91 4.73 -9.75
N VAL A 31 -8.93 5.39 -9.22
CA VAL A 31 -10.09 4.74 -8.56
C VAL A 31 -10.74 3.71 -9.48
N SER A 32 -10.86 4.01 -10.78
CA SER A 32 -11.42 3.07 -11.76
C SER A 32 -10.62 1.77 -11.82
N ASP A 33 -9.30 1.87 -11.80
CA ASP A 33 -8.41 0.73 -12.01
C ASP A 33 -8.29 -0.08 -10.71
N PHE A 34 -8.26 0.63 -9.57
CA PHE A 34 -8.26 0.05 -8.22
C PHE A 34 -9.40 -0.95 -8.00
N PHE A 35 -10.59 -0.63 -8.51
CA PHE A 35 -11.78 -1.47 -8.33
C PHE A 35 -12.08 -2.42 -9.49
N LYS A 36 -11.45 -2.24 -10.66
CA LYS A 36 -11.63 -3.09 -11.84
C LYS A 36 -10.65 -4.27 -11.89
N ASN A 37 -9.41 -4.08 -11.43
CA ASN A 37 -8.37 -5.11 -11.56
C ASN A 37 -7.56 -5.25 -10.27
N GLU A 38 -8.12 -5.99 -9.31
CA GLU A 38 -7.52 -6.19 -7.99
C GLU A 38 -6.13 -6.85 -8.06
N VAL A 39 -5.92 -7.81 -8.97
CA VAL A 39 -4.64 -8.52 -9.10
C VAL A 39 -3.52 -7.55 -9.48
N LYS A 40 -3.73 -6.75 -10.54
CA LYS A 40 -2.76 -5.75 -11.00
C LYS A 40 -2.46 -4.72 -9.90
N VAL A 41 -3.49 -4.28 -9.18
CA VAL A 41 -3.37 -3.29 -8.09
C VAL A 41 -2.54 -3.84 -6.94
N LYS A 42 -2.74 -5.10 -6.56
CA LYS A 42 -1.92 -5.77 -5.53
C LYS A 42 -0.46 -5.84 -5.95
N GLU A 43 -0.17 -6.19 -7.20
CA GLU A 43 1.20 -6.22 -7.73
C GLU A 43 1.85 -4.83 -7.73
N GLU A 44 1.13 -3.79 -8.16
CA GLU A 44 1.64 -2.41 -8.12
C GLU A 44 1.98 -1.96 -6.69
N ILE A 45 1.10 -2.26 -5.72
CA ILE A 45 1.35 -1.96 -4.31
C ILE A 45 2.59 -2.72 -3.81
N LYS A 46 2.70 -4.02 -4.08
CA LYS A 46 3.87 -4.84 -3.68
C LYS A 46 5.16 -4.32 -4.30
N ASN A 47 5.16 -4.02 -5.59
CA ASN A 47 6.34 -3.51 -6.31
C ASN A 47 6.76 -2.13 -5.81
N PHE A 48 5.80 -1.28 -5.46
CA PHE A 48 6.09 0.02 -4.88
C PHE A 48 6.71 -0.12 -3.48
N LEU A 49 6.14 -0.98 -2.63
CA LEU A 49 6.61 -1.18 -1.26
C LEU A 49 7.93 -1.96 -1.19
N GLY A 50 8.18 -2.87 -2.13
CA GLY A 50 9.45 -3.61 -2.24
C GLY A 50 10.66 -2.75 -2.58
N LYS A 51 10.47 -1.45 -2.87
CA LYS A 51 11.57 -0.48 -3.05
C LYS A 51 12.15 0.02 -1.73
N TYR A 52 11.51 -0.28 -0.60
CA TYR A 52 11.92 0.20 0.71
C TYR A 52 12.44 -0.98 1.55
N GLU A 53 13.54 -0.77 2.26
CA GLU A 53 14.18 -1.79 3.11
C GLU A 53 13.35 -2.16 4.35
N GLU A 54 12.41 -1.30 4.75
CA GLU A 54 11.52 -1.54 5.89
C GLU A 54 10.10 -1.89 5.40
N VAL A 55 9.54 -2.98 5.92
CA VAL A 55 8.09 -3.22 5.81
C VAL A 55 7.33 -2.11 6.54
N PRO A 56 6.29 -1.52 5.92
CA PRO A 56 5.44 -0.57 6.61
C PRO A 56 4.77 -1.21 7.84
N LYS A 57 4.94 -0.59 9.00
CA LYS A 57 4.37 -1.07 10.27
C LYS A 57 2.97 -0.52 10.55
N VAL A 58 2.60 0.58 9.88
CA VAL A 58 1.35 1.29 10.14
C VAL A 58 0.68 1.65 8.82
N LEU A 59 -0.59 1.25 8.67
CA LEU A 59 -1.46 1.65 7.56
C LEU A 59 -2.54 2.59 8.09
N LYS A 60 -2.55 3.83 7.60
CA LYS A 60 -3.63 4.80 7.89
C LYS A 60 -4.49 4.97 6.64
N PHE A 61 -5.82 4.92 6.77
CA PHE A 61 -6.76 5.01 5.64
C PHE A 61 -7.65 6.23 5.77
N PHE A 62 -7.70 7.09 4.75
CA PHE A 62 -8.47 8.34 4.74
C PHE A 62 -9.21 8.55 3.41
N PRO A 63 -10.53 8.77 3.39
CA PRO A 63 -11.50 8.37 4.42
C PRO A 63 -11.47 6.84 4.65
N HIS A 64 -11.98 6.41 5.80
CA HIS A 64 -12.07 4.99 6.11
C HIS A 64 -12.96 4.27 5.07
N SER A 65 -12.40 3.28 4.38
CA SER A 65 -13.11 2.45 3.41
C SER A 65 -12.73 0.99 3.63
N GLN A 66 -13.69 0.19 4.10
CA GLN A 66 -13.47 -1.24 4.38
C GLN A 66 -13.02 -2.02 3.13
N ARG A 67 -13.52 -1.65 1.94
CA ARG A 67 -13.13 -2.32 0.69
C ARG A 67 -11.67 -2.05 0.34
N ILE A 68 -11.23 -0.80 0.44
CA ILE A 68 -9.82 -0.42 0.20
C ILE A 68 -8.93 -1.08 1.23
N GLN A 69 -9.33 -1.05 2.51
CA GLN A 69 -8.59 -1.70 3.59
C GLN A 69 -8.42 -3.20 3.35
N LYS A 70 -9.45 -3.93 2.91
CA LYS A 70 -9.35 -5.35 2.57
C LYS A 70 -8.34 -5.62 1.46
N ILE A 71 -8.41 -4.87 0.35
CA ILE A 71 -7.50 -5.04 -0.80
C ILE A 71 -6.05 -4.76 -0.39
N VAL A 72 -5.83 -3.65 0.32
CA VAL A 72 -4.51 -3.24 0.79
C VAL A 72 -3.96 -4.25 1.81
N ASN A 73 -4.74 -4.64 2.82
CA ASN A 73 -4.31 -5.64 3.79
C ASN A 73 -4.00 -7.00 3.14
N SER A 74 -4.73 -7.41 2.11
CA SER A 74 -4.41 -8.62 1.33
C SER A 74 -3.06 -8.47 0.63
N ALA A 75 -2.81 -7.35 -0.05
CA ALA A 75 -1.53 -7.09 -0.71
C ALA A 75 -0.35 -7.14 0.27
N PHE A 76 -0.53 -6.53 1.45
CA PHE A 76 0.43 -6.48 2.54
C PHE A 76 0.66 -7.83 3.23
N GLY A 77 -0.41 -8.57 3.54
CA GLY A 77 -0.31 -9.89 4.17
C GLY A 77 0.37 -10.90 3.25
N GLU A 78 0.16 -10.80 1.94
CA GLU A 78 0.90 -11.59 0.96
C GLU A 78 2.38 -11.16 0.89
N PHE A 79 2.68 -9.87 1.03
CA PHE A 79 4.07 -9.36 1.06
C PHE A 79 4.83 -9.85 2.30
N GLN A 80 4.24 -9.78 3.49
CA GLN A 80 4.87 -10.25 4.74
C GLN A 80 5.16 -11.76 4.71
N LYS A 81 4.25 -12.57 4.16
CA LYS A 81 4.47 -14.02 4.00
C LYS A 81 5.62 -14.36 3.04
N ILE A 82 5.92 -13.49 2.08
CA ILE A 82 7.03 -13.68 1.14
C ILE A 82 8.37 -13.40 1.83
N GLU A 83 8.46 -12.34 2.64
CA GLU A 83 9.67 -12.05 3.42
C GLU A 83 9.95 -13.10 4.50
N GLU A 84 8.94 -13.60 5.21
CA GLU A 84 9.13 -14.66 6.21
C GLU A 84 9.71 -15.95 5.58
N LYS A 85 9.28 -16.30 4.37
CA LYS A 85 9.82 -17.46 3.65
C LYS A 85 11.24 -17.28 3.13
N GLN A 86 11.71 -16.04 2.96
CA GLN A 86 13.08 -15.75 2.51
C GLN A 86 14.09 -15.68 3.67
N LYS A 87 13.61 -15.67 4.93
CA LYS A 87 14.45 -15.67 6.15
C LYS A 87 14.70 -17.06 6.74
N VAL A 88 14.19 -18.14 6.14
CA VAL A 88 14.38 -19.54 6.57
C VAL A 88 15.42 -20.24 5.71
#